data_AF-A0A1P8FFK8-F1
#
_entry.id   AF-A0A1P8FFK8-F1
#
_cell.length_a   1.000
_cell.length_b   1.000
_cell.length_c   1.000
_cell.angle_alpha   90.00
_cell.angle_beta   90.00
_cell.angle_gamma   90.00
#
_symmetry.space_group_name_H-M   'P 1'
#
loop_
_entity.id
_entity.type
_entity.pdbx_description
1 polymer ?
#
loop_
_entity_poly.entity_id
_entity_poly.type
_entity_poly.pdbx_seq_one_letter_code
_entity_poly.pdbx_strand_id
1 'polypeptide(L)'
;MSDDEDYGIDKVRGHPRAIELIPDEFFWDCSDELGPFGSDEGDTALEEFREWRRNNPRAPVEDCIIWTLESVGEIDASDYSDAIADEATIKAQLADEDFDDQQYIYTVDASVIATGFGQLADEGTIDESAKPYIRRALMRQAVWGRLVKLDGVYIRNLQRLDRALNEA
;
A
#
# COMPACT_ATOMS: atom_id res chain seq x y z
N MET A 1 15.51 27.79 -11.03
CA MET A 1 16.56 26.85 -11.47
C MET A 1 16.00 25.50 -11.06
N SER A 2 15.80 24.61 -12.04
CA SER A 2 14.97 23.42 -11.92
C SER A 2 15.41 22.55 -10.75
N ASP A 3 14.64 22.59 -9.66
CA ASP A 3 14.56 21.44 -8.78
C ASP A 3 13.81 20.40 -9.63
N ASP A 4 14.57 19.52 -10.29
CA ASP A 4 14.04 18.28 -10.81
C ASP A 4 13.58 17.51 -9.55
N GLU A 5 12.34 17.75 -9.11
CA GLU A 5 11.70 16.92 -8.09
C GLU A 5 11.61 15.52 -8.71
N ASP A 6 12.54 14.67 -8.28
CA ASP A 6 12.66 13.31 -8.76
C ASP A 6 11.40 12.53 -8.40
N TYR A 7 10.59 12.32 -9.43
CA TYR A 7 9.25 11.76 -9.37
C TYR A 7 9.29 10.23 -9.22
N GLY A 8 8.36 9.68 -8.43
CA GLY A 8 8.19 8.23 -8.26
C GLY A 8 9.20 7.56 -7.32
N ILE A 9 9.18 6.23 -7.32
CA ILE A 9 10.08 5.38 -6.53
C ILE A 9 11.42 5.20 -7.25
N ASP A 10 12.55 5.27 -6.53
CA ASP A 10 13.90 5.09 -7.08
C ASP A 10 14.80 4.31 -6.12
N LYS A 11 15.28 3.13 -6.57
CA LYS A 11 16.18 2.26 -5.81
C LYS A 11 17.51 2.91 -5.46
N VAL A 12 18.03 3.81 -6.30
CA VAL A 12 19.33 4.46 -6.06
C VAL A 12 19.28 5.37 -4.83
N ARG A 13 18.09 5.90 -4.52
CA ARG A 13 17.85 6.85 -3.42
C ARG A 13 17.13 6.22 -2.24
N GLY A 14 16.56 5.04 -2.44
CA GLY A 14 15.91 4.26 -1.40
C GLY A 14 16.79 4.10 -0.17
N HIS A 15 16.16 4.11 0.99
CA HIS A 15 16.84 3.94 2.26
C HIS A 15 17.58 2.58 2.27
N PRO A 16 18.85 2.50 2.75
CA PRO A 16 19.62 1.25 2.73
C PRO A 16 18.91 0.08 3.39
N ARG A 17 18.16 0.34 4.47
CA ARG A 17 17.32 -0.66 5.15
C ARG A 17 16.21 -1.20 4.27
N ALA A 18 15.54 -0.35 3.49
CA ALA A 18 14.50 -0.79 2.55
C ALA A 18 15.10 -1.66 1.45
N ILE A 19 16.25 -1.27 0.89
CA ILE A 19 16.96 -2.05 -0.14
C ILE A 19 17.41 -3.41 0.43
N GLU A 20 17.86 -3.46 1.68
CA GLU A 20 18.19 -4.71 2.38
C GLU A 20 16.95 -5.60 2.52
N LEU A 21 15.83 -5.03 2.98
CA LEU A 21 14.60 -5.77 3.26
C LEU A 21 13.83 -6.16 2.01
N ILE A 22 13.91 -5.38 0.92
CA ILE A 22 13.23 -5.61 -0.37
C ILE A 22 14.18 -5.17 -1.51
N PRO A 23 15.17 -5.99 -1.89
CA PRO A 23 16.02 -5.72 -3.04
C PRO A 23 15.32 -6.05 -4.37
N ASP A 24 14.11 -6.60 -4.33
CA ASP A 24 13.35 -7.06 -5.49
C ASP A 24 12.94 -5.87 -6.41
N GLU A 25 13.16 -5.99 -7.73
CA GLU A 25 12.93 -4.88 -8.67
C GLU A 25 11.48 -4.40 -8.71
N PHE A 26 10.48 -5.28 -8.55
CA PHE A 26 9.05 -4.91 -8.57
C PHE A 26 8.69 -3.82 -7.54
N PHE A 27 9.46 -3.72 -6.45
CA PHE A 27 9.24 -2.70 -5.42
C PHE A 27 9.74 -1.33 -5.85
N TRP A 28 10.75 -1.28 -6.71
CA TRP A 28 11.46 -0.06 -7.09
C TRP A 28 11.19 0.36 -8.54
N ASP A 29 10.34 -0.36 -9.27
CA ASP A 29 9.94 -0.06 -10.63
C ASP A 29 8.59 0.66 -10.61
N CYS A 30 8.62 1.97 -10.86
CA CYS A 30 7.41 2.81 -10.94
C CYS A 30 6.52 2.48 -12.17
N SER A 31 6.90 1.51 -13.01
CA SER A 31 6.10 1.03 -14.13
C SER A 31 5.64 -0.42 -13.95
N ASP A 32 6.00 -1.07 -12.85
CA ASP A 32 5.50 -2.41 -12.52
C ASP A 32 4.15 -2.28 -11.80
N GLU A 33 3.06 -2.39 -12.57
CA GLU A 33 1.66 -2.40 -12.11
C GLU A 33 1.36 -3.47 -11.02
N LEU A 34 2.26 -4.44 -10.79
CA LEU A 34 2.13 -5.44 -9.74
C LEU A 34 2.94 -5.09 -8.48
N GLY A 35 3.61 -3.95 -8.49
CA GLY A 35 4.34 -3.36 -7.38
C GLY A 35 3.52 -2.30 -6.63
N PRO A 36 3.96 -1.92 -5.41
CA PRO A 36 3.21 -1.00 -4.57
C PRO A 36 3.17 0.44 -5.10
N PHE A 37 4.04 0.80 -6.04
CA PHE A 37 4.15 2.17 -6.57
C PHE A 37 4.03 2.25 -8.09
N GLY A 38 3.69 1.14 -8.76
CA GLY A 38 3.62 1.11 -10.23
C GLY A 38 2.23 1.34 -10.81
N SER A 39 1.18 1.28 -9.98
CA SER A 39 -0.16 1.72 -10.37
C SER A 39 -0.36 3.21 -10.10
N ASP A 40 -1.31 3.82 -10.81
CA ASP A 40 -1.68 5.23 -10.61
C ASP A 40 -2.04 5.52 -9.14
N GLU A 41 -2.76 4.61 -8.47
CA GLU A 41 -3.15 4.74 -7.06
C GLU A 41 -1.95 4.65 -6.11
N GLY A 42 -1.00 3.77 -6.42
CA GLY A 42 0.21 3.58 -5.62
C GLY A 42 1.19 4.73 -5.76
N ASP A 43 1.39 5.22 -6.99
CA ASP A 43 2.24 6.37 -7.29
C ASP A 43 1.66 7.66 -6.67
N THR A 44 0.36 7.89 -6.83
CA THR A 44 -0.36 9.00 -6.19
C THR A 44 -0.23 8.94 -4.67
N ALA A 45 -0.45 7.78 -4.06
CA ALA A 45 -0.34 7.62 -2.61
C ALA A 45 1.08 7.85 -2.09
N LEU A 46 2.12 7.48 -2.86
CA LEU A 46 3.51 7.79 -2.52
C LEU A 46 3.77 9.31 -2.54
N GLU A 47 3.28 10.01 -3.57
CA GLU A 47 3.40 11.46 -3.68
C GLU A 47 2.67 12.16 -2.52
N GLU A 48 1.42 11.78 -2.26
CA GLU A 48 0.61 12.33 -1.17
C GLU A 48 1.23 12.04 0.20
N PHE A 49 1.76 10.83 0.42
CA PHE A 49 2.50 10.51 1.65
C PHE A 49 3.71 11.44 1.82
N ARG A 50 4.51 11.63 0.78
CA ARG A 50 5.70 12.51 0.82
C ARG A 50 5.33 13.96 1.09
N GLU A 51 4.26 14.46 0.49
CA GLU A 51 3.73 15.79 0.81
C GLU A 51 3.23 15.87 2.25
N TRP A 52 2.42 14.90 2.67
CA TRP A 52 1.90 14.83 4.03
C TRP A 52 3.03 14.78 5.06
N ARG A 53 4.08 13.99 4.82
CA ARG A 53 5.25 13.85 5.70
C ARG A 53 6.05 15.15 5.82
N ARG A 54 6.18 15.93 4.74
CA ARG A 54 6.80 17.27 4.79
C ARG A 54 6.06 18.21 5.73
N ASN A 55 4.73 18.13 5.75
CA ASN A 55 3.87 18.93 6.63
C ASN A 55 3.75 18.35 8.05
N ASN A 56 3.99 17.05 8.22
CA ASN A 56 3.82 16.30 9.46
C ASN A 56 5.07 15.45 9.80
N PRO A 57 6.25 16.06 10.01
CA PRO A 57 7.54 15.35 10.03
C PRO A 57 7.76 14.41 11.22
N ARG A 58 6.84 14.40 12.20
CA ARG A 58 6.90 13.56 13.40
C ARG A 58 5.59 12.88 13.74
N ALA A 59 4.56 13.07 12.93
CA ALA A 59 3.28 12.40 13.16
C ALA A 59 3.42 10.91 12.83
N PRO A 60 2.71 10.01 13.51
CA PRO A 60 2.65 8.60 13.11
C PRO A 60 2.10 8.47 11.70
N VAL A 61 2.67 7.58 10.87
CA VAL A 61 2.15 7.31 9.51
C VAL A 61 0.71 6.78 9.53
N GLU A 62 0.30 6.18 10.65
CA GLU A 62 -1.09 5.82 10.92
C GLU A 62 -2.06 6.99 10.67
N ASP A 63 -1.71 8.22 11.03
CA ASP A 63 -2.56 9.39 10.80
C ASP A 63 -2.79 9.64 9.29
N CYS A 64 -1.76 9.40 8.46
CA CYS A 64 -1.86 9.50 7.00
C CYS A 64 -2.68 8.35 6.41
N ILE A 65 -2.52 7.14 6.94
CA ILE A 65 -3.31 5.97 6.54
C ILE A 65 -4.79 6.18 6.88
N ILE A 66 -5.11 6.68 8.08
CA ILE A 66 -6.49 6.98 8.47
C ILE A 66 -7.09 8.02 7.52
N TRP A 67 -6.36 9.09 7.21
CA TRP A 67 -6.80 10.07 6.23
C TRP A 67 -7.05 9.44 4.84
N THR A 68 -6.19 8.52 4.40
CA THR A 68 -6.34 7.76 3.15
C THR A 68 -7.61 6.92 3.16
N LEU A 69 -7.86 6.17 4.24
CA LEU A 69 -9.06 5.32 4.38
C LEU A 69 -10.34 6.15 4.32
N GLU A 70 -10.39 7.27 5.04
CA GLU A 70 -11.57 8.12 5.14
C GLU A 70 -11.81 8.93 3.85
N SER A 71 -10.74 9.38 3.18
CA SER A 71 -10.84 10.26 2.01
C SER A 71 -10.95 9.49 0.68
N VAL A 72 -10.18 8.41 0.53
CA VAL A 72 -10.14 7.59 -0.70
C VAL A 72 -11.11 6.42 -0.60
N GLY A 73 -11.13 5.75 0.55
CA GLY A 73 -11.93 4.54 0.74
C GLY A 73 -13.33 4.77 1.23
N GLU A 74 -13.68 6.00 1.62
CA GLU A 74 -14.97 6.36 2.22
C GLU A 74 -15.33 5.41 3.38
N ILE A 75 -14.31 4.89 4.08
CA ILE A 75 -14.45 3.91 5.15
C ILE A 75 -13.84 4.47 6.43
N ASP A 76 -14.57 4.34 7.54
CA ASP A 76 -14.05 4.68 8.85
C ASP A 76 -12.90 3.73 9.22
N ALA A 77 -11.83 4.24 9.80
CA ALA A 77 -10.68 3.43 10.20
C ALA A 77 -11.06 2.29 11.17
N SER A 78 -12.14 2.44 11.94
CA SER A 78 -12.67 1.39 12.83
C SER A 78 -13.37 0.25 12.08
N ASP A 79 -13.91 0.52 10.88
CA ASP A 79 -14.52 -0.48 10.01
C ASP A 79 -13.46 -1.23 9.17
N TYR A 80 -12.27 -0.64 9.00
CA TYR A 80 -11.08 -1.26 8.39
C TYR A 80 -10.40 -2.29 9.34
N SER A 81 -11.19 -3.26 9.80
CA SER A 81 -10.81 -4.32 10.74
C SER A 81 -10.39 -5.62 10.04
N ASP A 82 -9.98 -6.64 10.79
CA ASP A 82 -9.56 -7.94 10.20
C ASP A 82 -10.66 -8.63 9.36
N ALA A 83 -11.93 -8.28 9.59
CA ALA A 83 -13.08 -8.82 8.85
C ALA A 83 -13.07 -8.47 7.36
N ILE A 84 -12.38 -7.39 6.95
CA ILE A 84 -12.29 -6.98 5.55
C ILE A 84 -11.50 -7.97 4.69
N ALA A 85 -10.62 -8.76 5.32
CA ALA A 85 -9.81 -9.77 4.64
C ALA A 85 -10.45 -11.17 4.68
N ASP A 86 -11.63 -11.32 5.29
CA ASP A 86 -12.36 -12.60 5.26
C ASP A 86 -12.83 -12.91 3.84
N GLU A 87 -12.54 -14.12 3.38
CA GLU A 87 -12.93 -14.59 2.04
C GLU A 87 -14.45 -14.60 1.87
N ALA A 88 -15.22 -14.84 2.94
CA ALA A 88 -16.68 -14.76 2.88
C ALA A 88 -17.17 -13.33 2.66
N THR A 89 -16.59 -12.34 3.36
CA THR A 89 -16.86 -10.91 3.17
C THR A 89 -16.58 -10.49 1.73
N ILE A 90 -15.40 -10.81 1.22
CA ILE A 90 -14.98 -10.42 -0.14
C ILE A 90 -15.87 -11.11 -1.19
N LYS A 91 -16.24 -12.38 -1.00
CA LYS A 91 -17.19 -13.05 -1.91
C LYS A 91 -18.58 -12.41 -1.91
N ALA A 92 -19.04 -11.94 -0.75
CA ALA A 92 -20.32 -11.24 -0.66
C ALA A 92 -20.27 -9.91 -1.39
N GLN A 93 -19.17 -9.15 -1.22
CA GLN A 93 -18.90 -7.91 -1.95
C GLN A 93 -18.85 -8.14 -3.47
N LEU A 94 -18.09 -9.13 -3.93
CA LEU A 94 -17.99 -9.47 -5.36
C LEU A 94 -19.29 -10.01 -5.98
N ALA A 95 -20.25 -10.44 -5.15
CA ALA A 95 -21.57 -10.89 -5.60
C ALA A 95 -22.59 -9.75 -5.64
N ASP A 96 -22.26 -8.59 -5.06
CA ASP A 96 -23.09 -7.39 -5.09
C ASP A 96 -22.77 -6.59 -6.37
N GLU A 97 -23.75 -6.44 -7.25
CA GLU A 97 -23.59 -5.75 -8.54
C GLU A 97 -23.35 -4.24 -8.38
N ASP A 98 -23.73 -3.67 -7.24
CA ASP A 98 -23.54 -2.24 -6.93
C ASP A 98 -22.19 -1.97 -6.22
N PHE A 99 -21.44 -3.02 -5.87
CA PHE A 99 -20.15 -2.88 -5.21
C PHE A 99 -19.00 -2.76 -6.20
N ASP A 100 -18.33 -1.61 -6.21
CA ASP A 100 -17.12 -1.38 -7.00
C ASP A 100 -15.89 -1.93 -6.27
N ASP A 101 -15.48 -3.15 -6.62
CA ASP A 101 -14.32 -3.80 -6.01
C ASP A 101 -12.99 -3.16 -6.43
N GLN A 102 -12.91 -2.53 -7.60
CA GLN A 102 -11.74 -1.78 -8.00
C GLN A 102 -11.56 -0.57 -7.08
N GLN A 103 -12.61 0.22 -6.84
CA GLN A 103 -12.54 1.37 -5.94
C GLN A 103 -12.36 0.94 -4.49
N TYR A 104 -13.27 0.13 -3.94
CA TYR A 104 -13.36 -0.07 -2.49
C TYR A 104 -12.45 -1.19 -1.94
N ILE A 105 -11.88 -2.03 -2.81
CA ILE A 105 -10.83 -2.99 -2.44
C ILE A 105 -9.48 -2.56 -2.99
N TYR A 106 -9.33 -2.57 -4.32
CA TYR A 106 -8.02 -2.41 -4.93
C TYR A 106 -7.41 -1.03 -4.64
N THR A 107 -8.09 0.06 -5.01
CA THR A 107 -7.60 1.44 -4.85
C THR A 107 -7.27 1.74 -3.40
N VAL A 108 -8.19 1.47 -2.48
CA VAL A 108 -7.98 1.69 -1.04
C VAL A 108 -6.76 0.91 -0.52
N ASP A 109 -6.69 -0.39 -0.82
CA ASP A 109 -5.59 -1.21 -0.30
C ASP A 109 -4.25 -0.84 -0.92
N ALA A 110 -4.23 -0.51 -2.22
CA ALA A 110 -3.03 -0.09 -2.94
C ALA A 110 -2.49 1.19 -2.31
N SER A 111 -3.36 2.19 -2.06
CA SER A 111 -2.97 3.42 -1.40
C SER A 111 -2.47 3.19 0.04
N VAL A 112 -3.11 2.33 0.83
CA VAL A 112 -2.64 1.99 2.19
C VAL A 112 -1.26 1.31 2.16
N ILE A 113 -1.06 0.36 1.24
CA ILE A 113 0.21 -0.34 1.04
C ILE A 113 1.29 0.66 0.62
N ALA A 114 1.03 1.47 -0.40
CA ALA A 114 1.96 2.48 -0.91
C ALA A 114 2.36 3.49 0.18
N THR A 115 1.41 4.02 0.94
CA THR A 115 1.69 4.96 2.04
C THR A 115 2.62 4.33 3.09
N GLY A 116 2.32 3.10 3.53
CA GLY A 116 3.13 2.40 4.51
C GLY A 116 4.53 2.04 4.01
N PHE A 117 4.63 1.50 2.80
CA PHE A 117 5.90 1.14 2.19
C PHE A 117 6.69 2.34 1.67
N GLY A 118 6.04 3.48 1.43
CA GLY A 118 6.68 4.76 1.17
C GLY A 118 7.51 5.20 2.37
N GLN A 119 7.00 5.02 3.59
CA GLN A 119 7.79 5.24 4.81
C GLN A 119 9.01 4.33 4.86
N LEU A 120 8.86 3.05 4.52
CA LEU A 120 10.00 2.14 4.46
C LEU A 120 11.03 2.63 3.45
N ALA A 121 10.59 2.94 2.23
CA ALA A 121 11.44 3.36 1.13
C ALA A 121 12.23 4.64 1.45
N ASP A 122 11.60 5.62 2.08
CA ASP A 122 12.22 6.93 2.33
C ASP A 122 12.92 7.02 3.70
N GLU A 123 12.38 6.36 4.73
CA GLU A 123 12.81 6.49 6.13
C GLU A 123 13.44 5.21 6.71
N GLY A 124 13.31 4.08 6.02
CA GLY A 124 13.90 2.81 6.43
C GLY A 124 13.16 2.09 7.57
N THR A 125 11.95 2.52 7.89
CA THR A 125 11.13 1.99 8.99
C THR A 125 9.67 1.97 8.59
N ILE A 126 8.87 1.15 9.28
CA ILE A 126 7.41 1.26 9.26
C ILE A 126 6.94 1.40 10.70
N ASP A 127 6.16 2.45 10.98
CA ASP A 127 5.60 2.68 12.32
C ASP A 127 4.78 1.46 12.79
N GLU A 128 5.01 1.03 14.03
CA GLU A 128 4.30 -0.14 14.60
C GLU A 128 2.78 0.01 14.58
N SER A 129 2.26 1.25 14.71
CA SER A 129 0.82 1.50 14.65
C SER A 129 0.25 1.47 13.22
N ALA A 130 1.08 1.64 12.19
CA ALA A 130 0.68 1.51 10.78
C ALA A 130 0.60 0.04 10.32
N LYS A 131 1.42 -0.86 10.92
CA LYS A 131 1.53 -2.26 10.49
C LYS A 131 0.21 -3.03 10.42
N PRO A 132 -0.74 -2.90 11.36
CA PRO A 132 -2.03 -3.59 11.27
C PRO A 132 -2.83 -3.23 10.02
N TYR A 133 -2.84 -1.96 9.62
CA TYR A 133 -3.55 -1.48 8.43
C TYR A 133 -2.91 -2.03 7.15
N ILE A 134 -1.59 -1.91 7.04
CA ILE A 134 -0.84 -2.43 5.88
C ILE A 134 -1.03 -3.94 5.74
N ARG A 135 -1.00 -4.68 6.87
CA ARG A 135 -1.23 -6.13 6.85
C ARG A 135 -2.63 -6.49 6.37
N ARG A 136 -3.66 -5.77 6.83
CA ARG A 136 -5.04 -5.99 6.37
C ARG A 136 -5.18 -5.75 4.87
N ALA A 137 -4.57 -4.67 4.36
CA ALA A 137 -4.55 -4.36 2.93
C ALA A 137 -3.89 -5.48 2.11
N LEU A 138 -2.68 -5.92 2.52
CA LEU A 138 -1.96 -7.02 1.87
C LEU A 138 -2.77 -8.32 1.87
N MET A 139 -3.41 -8.65 3.00
CA MET A 139 -4.23 -9.85 3.14
C MET A 139 -5.50 -9.77 2.28
N ARG A 140 -6.21 -8.64 2.31
CA ARG A 140 -7.42 -8.42 1.53
C ARG A 140 -7.13 -8.48 0.03
N GLN A 141 -6.11 -7.78 -0.48
CA GLN A 141 -5.69 -7.89 -1.88
C GLN A 141 -5.24 -9.30 -2.27
N ALA A 142 -4.59 -10.05 -1.38
CA ALA A 142 -4.19 -11.43 -1.69
C ALA A 142 -5.42 -12.36 -1.81
N VAL A 143 -6.45 -12.15 -1.00
CA VAL A 143 -7.70 -12.93 -1.11
C VAL A 143 -8.49 -12.49 -2.34
N TRP A 144 -8.71 -11.19 -2.51
CA TRP A 144 -9.40 -10.60 -3.66
C TRP A 144 -8.74 -10.99 -4.98
N GLY A 145 -7.42 -10.78 -5.11
CA GLY A 145 -6.67 -11.10 -6.31
C GLY A 145 -6.74 -12.57 -6.71
N ARG A 146 -6.82 -13.51 -5.75
CA ARG A 146 -7.08 -14.93 -6.04
C ARG A 146 -8.50 -15.16 -6.57
N LEU A 147 -9.50 -14.50 -5.99
CA LEU A 147 -10.91 -14.66 -6.38
C LEU A 147 -11.17 -14.10 -7.79
N VAL A 148 -10.57 -12.95 -8.11
CA VAL A 148 -10.65 -12.33 -9.45
C VAL A 148 -9.61 -12.88 -10.45
N LYS A 149 -8.79 -13.86 -10.02
CA LYS A 149 -7.81 -14.60 -10.83
C LYS A 149 -6.70 -13.73 -11.44
N LEU A 150 -6.16 -12.80 -10.66
CA LEU A 150 -4.94 -12.06 -11.01
C LEU A 150 -3.74 -13.02 -11.15
N ASP A 151 -2.67 -12.51 -11.78
CA ASP A 151 -1.43 -13.25 -11.97
C ASP A 151 -0.87 -13.75 -10.63
N GLY A 152 -0.37 -14.99 -10.61
CA GLY A 152 0.30 -15.53 -9.43
C GLY A 152 1.56 -14.75 -9.02
N VAL A 153 2.15 -13.95 -9.92
CA VAL A 153 3.22 -12.99 -9.60
C VAL A 153 2.73 -11.97 -8.58
N TYR A 154 1.56 -11.38 -8.80
CA TYR A 154 0.97 -10.37 -7.91
C TYR A 154 0.85 -10.90 -6.47
N ILE A 155 0.29 -12.10 -6.31
CA ILE A 155 0.15 -12.74 -5.00
C ILE A 155 1.51 -13.02 -4.35
N ARG A 156 2.54 -13.36 -5.13
CA ARG A 156 3.91 -13.55 -4.60
C ARG A 156 4.54 -12.23 -4.17
N ASN A 157 4.29 -11.14 -4.89
CA ASN A 157 4.75 -9.80 -4.52
C ASN A 157 4.10 -9.37 -3.19
N LEU A 158 2.78 -9.55 -3.03
CA LEU A 158 2.10 -9.27 -1.75
C LEU A 158 2.68 -10.08 -0.57
N GLN A 159 2.96 -11.37 -0.79
CA GLN A 159 3.62 -12.19 0.23
C GLN A 159 5.06 -11.73 0.53
N ARG A 160 5.74 -11.16 -0.46
CA ARG A 160 7.09 -10.61 -0.29
C ARG A 160 7.06 -9.32 0.54
N LEU A 161 6.06 -8.48 0.32
CA LEU A 161 5.78 -7.29 1.12
C LEU A 161 5.43 -7.64 2.57
N ASP A 162 4.53 -8.61 2.82
CA ASP A 162 4.17 -8.99 4.20
C ASP A 162 5.37 -9.55 4.99
N ARG A 163 6.30 -10.26 4.34
CA ARG A 163 7.57 -10.64 4.98
C ARG A 163 8.40 -9.43 5.39
N ALA A 164 8.57 -8.46 4.49
CA ALA A 164 9.31 -7.24 4.79
C ALA A 164 8.63 -6.42 5.89
N LEU A 165 7.30 -6.36 5.93
CA LEU A 165 6.53 -5.70 6.99
C LEU A 165 6.83 -6.25 8.40
N ASN A 166 7.13 -7.56 8.50
CA ASN A 166 7.51 -8.19 9.76
C ASN A 166 8.94 -7.87 10.22
N GLU A 167 9.81 -7.45 9.29
CA GLU A 167 11.24 -7.20 9.52
C GLU A 167 11.60 -5.70 9.56
N ALA A 168 10.69 -4.85 9.08
CA ALA A 168 10.78 -3.39 9.05
C ALA A 168 10.56 -2.76 10.42
#